data_AF-A0A7C7UBI7-F1
#
_entry.id   AF-A0A7C7UBI7-F1
#
_cell.length_a   1.000
_cell.length_b   1.000
_cell.length_c   1.000
_cell.angle_alpha   90.00
_cell.angle_beta   90.00
_cell.angle_gamma   90.00
#
_symmetry.space_group_name_H-M   'P 1'
#
loop_
_entity.id
_entity.type
_entity.pdbx_description
1 polymer ?
#
loop_
_entity_poly.entity_id
_entity_poly.type
_entity_poly.pdbx_seq_one_letter_code
_entity_poly.pdbx_strand_id
1 'polypeptide(L)'
;MANVLVSTLGLSPGVVTAAVSKLNEKPGIQVDRVEILYPERPDIVRGIVEVLRSEFEAGGRLQGLTLSRRPMAGVYDENLSQIGDIEAFLKQFITTLRELRESEETDKLYISISGGRKSMTYAVTWGLLLSLPKVVVDGVWHVQIPREGPEYQFPNLLGLTRAQRRPYLYPPDAELVPLPYPVGQSGPKGIPVRETQHPTSPARMIMGDLYVNAWENRG
;
A
#
# COMPACT_ATOMS: atom_id res chain seq x y z
N MET A 1 -10.25 10.04 13.80
CA MET A 1 -9.68 10.00 12.44
C MET A 1 -8.23 9.57 12.57
N ALA A 2 -7.73 8.79 11.61
CA ALA A 2 -6.44 8.12 11.65
C ALA A 2 -5.67 8.42 10.36
N ASN A 3 -4.35 8.55 10.50
CA ASN A 3 -3.44 8.61 9.37
C ASN A 3 -3.08 7.17 8.97
N VAL A 4 -3.48 6.79 7.76
CA VAL A 4 -3.39 5.41 7.27
C VAL A 4 -2.23 5.28 6.30
N LEU A 5 -1.37 4.29 6.51
CA LEU A 5 -0.37 3.86 5.52
C LEU A 5 -0.86 2.58 4.84
N VAL A 6 -1.09 2.63 3.53
CA VAL A 6 -1.28 1.43 2.70
C VAL A 6 0.07 0.97 2.18
N SER A 7 0.41 -0.30 2.40
CA SER A 7 1.68 -0.85 1.92
C SER A 7 1.46 -2.22 1.30
N THR A 8 2.07 -2.47 0.15
CA THR A 8 2.18 -3.82 -0.40
C THR A 8 3.21 -4.63 0.37
N LEU A 9 2.99 -5.93 0.50
CA LEU A 9 3.90 -6.84 1.19
C LEU A 9 4.37 -7.96 0.27
N GLY A 10 5.68 -8.18 0.29
CA GLY A 10 6.36 -9.31 -0.34
C GLY A 10 7.15 -10.06 0.71
N LEU A 11 8.34 -10.55 0.34
CA LEU A 11 9.16 -11.37 1.22
C LEU A 11 9.95 -10.60 2.29
N SER A 12 10.11 -9.27 2.14
CA SER A 12 10.90 -8.44 3.06
C SER A 12 9.96 -7.65 4.00
N PRO A 13 9.60 -8.15 5.21
CA PRO A 13 8.76 -7.40 6.15
C PRO A 13 9.34 -6.04 6.56
N GLY A 14 10.66 -5.92 6.55
CA GLY A 14 11.37 -4.71 6.98
C GLY A 14 10.99 -3.44 6.21
N VAL A 15 10.50 -3.57 4.97
CA VAL A 15 10.05 -2.41 4.17
C VAL A 15 8.83 -1.74 4.80
N VAL A 16 7.92 -2.50 5.41
CA VAL A 16 6.71 -1.94 6.05
C VAL A 16 7.08 -1.19 7.32
N THR A 17 7.86 -1.83 8.18
CA THR A 17 8.30 -1.26 9.46
C THR A 17 9.25 -0.07 9.28
N ALA A 18 10.09 -0.10 8.24
CA ALA A 18 10.89 1.05 7.82
C ALA A 18 10.02 2.19 7.29
N ALA A 19 9.01 1.92 6.44
CA ALA A 19 8.10 2.95 5.93
C ALA A 19 7.42 3.69 7.08
N VAL A 20 6.84 2.95 8.03
CA VAL A 20 6.19 3.52 9.22
C VAL A 20 7.17 4.34 10.05
N SER A 21 8.33 3.76 10.40
CA SER A 21 9.32 4.44 11.24
C SER A 21 9.78 5.75 10.61
N LYS A 22 10.09 5.73 9.31
CA LYS A 22 10.59 6.91 8.58
C LYS A 22 9.52 7.94 8.30
N LEU A 23 8.26 7.54 8.12
CA LEU A 23 7.14 8.48 8.05
C LEU A 23 6.92 9.20 9.38
N ASN A 24 6.97 8.48 10.50
CA ASN A 24 6.80 9.05 11.84
C ASN A 24 7.95 9.97 12.26
N GLU A 25 9.13 9.83 11.63
CA GLU A 25 10.26 10.76 11.80
C GLU A 25 10.03 12.10 11.06
N LYS A 26 9.07 12.19 10.13
CA LYS A 26 8.81 13.43 9.38
C LYS A 26 7.92 14.40 10.18
N PRO A 27 8.25 15.71 10.21
CA PRO A 27 7.42 16.70 10.87
C PRO A 27 5.97 16.70 10.36
N GLY A 28 5.00 16.59 11.27
CA GLY A 28 3.57 16.66 10.94
C GLY A 28 2.98 15.38 10.33
N ILE A 29 3.74 14.28 10.31
CA ILE A 29 3.26 12.95 9.90
C ILE A 29 3.39 12.00 11.09
N GLN A 30 2.27 11.37 11.45
CA GLN A 30 2.22 10.30 12.43
C GLN A 30 1.24 9.26 11.90
N VAL A 31 1.72 8.06 11.58
CA VAL A 31 0.91 6.93 11.12
C VAL A 31 0.27 6.27 12.33
N ASP A 32 -1.05 6.08 12.27
CA ASP A 32 -1.84 5.45 13.33
C ASP A 32 -2.30 4.04 12.92
N ARG A 33 -2.45 3.82 11.61
CA ARG A 33 -2.96 2.55 11.04
C ARG A 33 -2.14 2.16 9.82
N VAL A 34 -1.88 0.87 9.70
CA VAL A 34 -1.19 0.27 8.54
C VAL A 34 -2.10 -0.77 7.90
N GLU A 35 -2.34 -0.61 6.61
CA GLU A 35 -3.11 -1.53 5.77
C GLU A 35 -2.16 -2.28 4.86
N ILE A 36 -1.94 -3.57 5.16
CA ILE A 36 -1.06 -4.40 4.35
C ILE A 36 -1.84 -5.14 3.28
N LEU A 37 -1.41 -4.94 2.05
CA LEU A 37 -1.93 -5.58 0.84
C LEU A 37 -1.00 -6.70 0.40
N TYR A 38 -1.54 -7.91 0.22
CA TYR A 38 -0.72 -9.06 -0.14
C TYR A 38 -1.49 -10.16 -0.90
N PRO A 39 -0.84 -10.99 -1.73
CA PRO A 39 -1.50 -12.10 -2.44
C PRO A 39 -2.14 -13.11 -1.47
N GLU A 40 -3.28 -13.69 -1.84
CA GLU A 40 -4.09 -14.56 -0.96
C GLU A 40 -3.39 -15.88 -0.57
N ARG A 41 -2.53 -16.46 -1.44
CA ARG A 41 -1.94 -17.80 -1.21
C ARG A 41 -0.42 -17.99 -1.29
N PRO A 42 0.40 -17.18 -0.62
CA PRO A 42 1.72 -17.62 -0.18
C PRO A 42 1.67 -17.92 1.33
N ASP A 43 1.82 -19.18 1.74
CA ASP A 43 2.01 -19.55 3.16
C ASP A 43 3.12 -18.73 3.84
N ILE A 44 4.13 -18.41 3.05
CA ILE A 44 5.23 -17.52 3.41
C ILE A 44 4.70 -16.16 3.88
N VAL A 45 3.81 -15.53 3.12
CA VAL A 45 3.28 -14.21 3.46
C VAL A 45 2.41 -14.23 4.72
N ARG A 46 1.67 -15.31 4.98
CA ARG A 46 0.96 -15.46 6.26
C ARG A 46 1.92 -15.41 7.44
N GLY A 47 3.05 -16.12 7.36
CA GLY A 47 4.10 -16.06 8.36
C GLY A 47 4.70 -14.66 8.52
N ILE A 48 4.88 -13.93 7.42
CA ILE A 48 5.38 -12.55 7.43
C ILE A 48 4.43 -11.63 8.19
N VAL A 49 3.14 -11.74 7.91
CA VAL A 49 2.12 -10.94 8.56
C VAL A 49 2.06 -11.23 10.07
N GLU A 50 2.27 -12.47 10.49
CA GLU A 50 2.37 -12.81 11.91
C GLU A 50 3.62 -12.23 12.58
N VAL A 51 4.77 -12.20 11.89
CA VAL A 51 5.96 -11.51 12.40
C VAL A 51 5.70 -10.01 12.54
N LEU A 52 5.09 -9.37 11.53
CA LEU A 52 4.72 -7.96 11.61
C LEU A 52 3.74 -7.71 12.75
N ARG A 53 2.69 -8.51 12.88
CA ARG A 53 1.73 -8.43 13.99
C ARG A 53 2.44 -8.48 15.35
N SER A 54 3.36 -9.42 15.52
CA SER A 54 4.14 -9.53 16.76
C SER A 54 4.97 -8.27 17.07
N GLU A 55 5.49 -7.58 16.04
CA GLU A 55 6.22 -6.33 16.25
C GLU A 55 5.32 -5.15 16.63
N PHE A 56 4.11 -5.09 16.08
CA PHE A 56 3.13 -4.06 16.46
C PHE A 56 2.61 -4.29 17.90
N GLU A 57 2.39 -5.54 18.29
CA GLU A 57 1.90 -5.91 19.62
C GLU A 57 2.96 -5.78 20.72
N ALA A 58 4.20 -6.17 20.44
CA ALA A 58 5.23 -6.31 21.46
C ALA A 58 5.89 -4.97 21.90
N GLY A 59 5.34 -3.83 21.48
CA GLY A 59 5.76 -2.49 21.90
C GLY A 59 7.05 -1.99 21.24
N GLY A 60 7.36 -0.71 21.45
CA GLY A 60 8.50 -0.02 20.82
C GLY A 60 8.06 0.97 19.73
N ARG A 61 8.74 0.98 18.58
CA ARG A 61 8.53 1.98 17.51
C ARG A 61 7.15 1.92 16.85
N LEU A 62 6.48 0.78 16.93
CA LEU A 62 5.16 0.54 16.32
C LEU A 62 4.05 0.44 17.36
N GLN A 63 4.34 0.78 18.63
CA GLN A 63 3.38 0.68 19.72
C GLN A 63 2.18 1.59 19.48
N GLY A 64 0.98 1.06 19.69
CA GLY A 64 -0.27 1.80 19.56
C GLY A 64 -0.79 1.92 18.12
N LEU A 65 -0.04 1.44 17.12
CA LEU A 65 -0.50 1.41 15.74
C LEU A 65 -1.41 0.21 15.51
N THR A 66 -2.46 0.41 14.72
CA THR A 66 -3.32 -0.69 14.26
C THR A 66 -2.74 -1.31 13.00
N LEU A 67 -2.56 -2.63 13.00
CA LEU A 67 -2.20 -3.39 11.79
C LEU A 67 -3.42 -4.11 11.23
N SER A 68 -3.82 -3.75 10.02
CA SER A 68 -4.89 -4.38 9.25
C SER A 68 -4.32 -5.12 8.04
N ARG A 69 -5.00 -6.21 7.68
CA ARG A 69 -4.58 -7.15 6.63
C ARG A 69 -5.63 -7.17 5.54
N ARG A 70 -5.20 -7.07 4.29
CA ARG A 70 -6.07 -7.17 3.12
C ARG A 70 -5.46 -8.17 2.15
N PRO A 71 -5.78 -9.47 2.30
CA PRO A 71 -5.44 -10.46 1.28
C PRO A 71 -6.15 -10.07 -0.02
N MET A 72 -5.40 -10.14 -1.13
CA MET A 72 -5.87 -9.84 -2.46
C MET A 72 -6.53 -11.08 -3.03
N ALA A 73 -7.85 -11.19 -2.85
CA ALA A 73 -8.66 -12.32 -3.26
C ALA A 73 -8.47 -12.65 -4.75
N GLY A 74 -8.23 -13.92 -5.08
CA GLY A 74 -8.00 -14.34 -6.46
C GLY A 74 -6.63 -13.94 -7.03
N VAL A 75 -5.73 -13.36 -6.22
CA VAL A 75 -4.32 -13.14 -6.57
C VAL A 75 -3.49 -14.17 -5.83
N TYR A 76 -3.06 -15.21 -6.54
CA TYR A 76 -2.33 -16.33 -5.94
C TYR A 76 -0.82 -16.29 -6.19
N ASP A 77 -0.41 -15.62 -7.27
CA ASP A 77 0.99 -15.46 -7.66
C ASP A 77 1.47 -14.05 -7.31
N GLU A 78 2.49 -13.96 -6.46
CA GLU A 78 3.14 -12.68 -6.16
C GLU A 78 3.77 -12.03 -7.39
N ASN A 79 4.10 -12.81 -8.43
CA ASN A 79 4.63 -12.27 -9.67
C ASN A 79 3.59 -11.55 -10.52
N LEU A 80 2.29 -11.67 -10.23
CA LEU A 80 1.22 -11.16 -11.09
C LEU A 80 1.49 -11.50 -12.57
N SER A 81 1.89 -12.75 -12.82
CA SER A 81 2.40 -13.17 -14.15
C SER A 81 1.29 -13.30 -15.19
N GLN A 82 0.05 -13.47 -14.73
CA GLN A 82 -1.14 -13.55 -15.57
C GLN A 82 -1.90 -12.23 -15.55
N ILE A 83 -2.50 -11.87 -16.70
CA ILE A 83 -3.30 -10.65 -16.82
C ILE A 83 -4.45 -10.62 -15.81
N GLY A 84 -5.08 -11.77 -15.55
CA GLY A 84 -6.15 -11.89 -14.55
C GLY A 84 -5.69 -11.58 -13.13
N ASP A 85 -4.46 -11.94 -12.76
CA ASP A 85 -3.89 -11.60 -11.44
C ASP A 85 -3.64 -10.09 -11.33
N ILE A 86 -3.14 -9.47 -12.40
CA ILE A 86 -2.92 -8.02 -12.46
C ILE A 86 -4.25 -7.27 -12.33
N GLU A 87 -5.28 -7.68 -13.08
CA GLU A 87 -6.61 -7.08 -13.02
C GLU A 87 -7.25 -7.25 -11.64
N ALA A 88 -7.19 -8.45 -11.06
CA ALA A 88 -7.70 -8.73 -9.72
C ALA A 88 -6.97 -7.89 -8.65
N PHE A 89 -5.65 -7.78 -8.76
CA PHE A 89 -4.84 -6.94 -7.87
C PHE A 89 -5.19 -5.47 -7.99
N LEU A 90 -5.22 -4.92 -9.22
CA LEU A 90 -5.56 -3.52 -9.49
C LEU A 90 -6.95 -3.17 -8.98
N LYS A 91 -7.94 -4.02 -9.26
CA LYS A 91 -9.32 -3.83 -8.81
C LYS A 91 -9.38 -3.70 -7.29
N GLN A 92 -8.75 -4.62 -6.57
CA GLN A 92 -8.78 -4.61 -5.10
C GLN A 92 -7.94 -3.50 -4.48
N PHE A 93 -6.80 -3.17 -5.09
CA PHE A 93 -5.99 -2.02 -4.69
C PHE A 93 -6.82 -0.73 -4.79
N ILE A 94 -7.43 -0.45 -5.95
CA ILE A 94 -8.24 0.74 -6.17
C ILE A 94 -9.47 0.76 -5.25
N THR A 95 -10.16 -0.38 -5.08
CA THR A 95 -11.28 -0.50 -4.14
C THR A 95 -10.84 -0.17 -2.72
N THR A 96 -9.71 -0.72 -2.26
CA THR A 96 -9.17 -0.44 -0.93
C THR A 96 -8.87 1.04 -0.74
N LEU A 97 -8.23 1.70 -1.72
CA LEU A 97 -7.96 3.13 -1.61
C LEU A 97 -9.23 3.96 -1.52
N ARG A 98 -10.26 3.61 -2.30
CA ARG A 98 -11.56 4.29 -2.26
C ARG A 98 -12.26 4.10 -0.93
N GLU A 99 -12.35 2.87 -0.43
CA GLU A 99 -12.94 2.57 0.88
C GLU A 99 -12.26 3.35 2.01
N LEU A 100 -10.93 3.35 2.02
CA LEU A 100 -10.17 4.08 3.02
C LEU A 100 -10.38 5.59 2.90
N ARG A 101 -10.42 6.13 1.68
CA ARG A 101 -10.60 7.57 1.48
C ARG A 101 -12.03 8.06 1.74
N GLU A 102 -13.02 7.23 1.46
CA GLU A 102 -14.44 7.51 1.72
C GLU A 102 -14.81 7.28 3.20
N SER A 103 -13.97 6.60 3.98
CA SER A 103 -14.18 6.39 5.41
C SER A 103 -13.97 7.67 6.23
N GLU A 104 -14.95 7.97 7.11
CA GLU A 104 -14.84 9.05 8.10
C GLU A 104 -13.75 8.80 9.16
N GLU A 105 -13.23 7.58 9.24
CA GLU A 105 -12.14 7.22 10.14
C GLU A 105 -10.76 7.61 9.58
N THR A 106 -10.63 7.95 8.30
CA THR A 106 -9.35 8.29 7.67
C THR A 106 -9.17 9.79 7.54
N ASP A 107 -8.10 10.35 8.12
CA ASP A 107 -7.72 11.76 7.92
C ASP A 107 -6.81 11.88 6.70
N LYS A 108 -5.62 11.25 6.78
CA LYS A 108 -4.60 11.22 5.74
C LYS A 108 -4.36 9.80 5.25
N LEU A 109 -4.11 9.65 3.96
CA LEU A 109 -3.85 8.39 3.29
C LEU A 109 -2.49 8.41 2.60
N TYR A 110 -1.55 7.64 3.12
CA TYR A 110 -0.22 7.47 2.57
C TYR A 110 -0.09 6.11 1.89
N ILE A 111 0.80 6.01 0.91
CA ILE A 111 1.09 4.76 0.21
C ILE A 111 2.59 4.50 0.22
N SER A 112 2.98 3.28 0.57
CA SER A 112 4.34 2.77 0.37
C SER A 112 4.33 1.67 -0.70
N ILE A 113 5.10 1.87 -1.77
CA ILE A 113 5.16 0.94 -2.91
C ILE A 113 6.36 -0.03 -2.87
N SER A 114 7.02 -0.12 -1.71
CA SER A 114 8.32 -0.81 -1.57
C SER A 114 8.26 -2.30 -1.30
N GLY A 115 7.10 -2.83 -0.90
CA GLY A 115 6.95 -4.26 -0.70
C GLY A 115 6.30 -4.96 -1.88
N GLY A 116 6.49 -6.27 -1.93
CA GLY A 116 5.98 -7.12 -3.00
C GLY A 116 7.05 -7.44 -4.05
N ARG A 117 6.65 -8.22 -5.06
CA ARG A 117 7.46 -8.39 -6.26
C ARG A 117 7.37 -7.11 -7.10
N LYS A 118 8.36 -6.89 -7.98
CA LYS A 118 8.41 -5.71 -8.88
C LYS A 118 7.11 -5.49 -9.65
N SER A 119 6.44 -6.56 -10.08
CA SER A 119 5.15 -6.52 -10.74
C SER A 119 4.04 -5.91 -9.88
N MET A 120 4.01 -6.17 -8.57
CA MET A 120 3.09 -5.52 -7.63
C MET A 120 3.36 -4.03 -7.54
N THR A 121 4.63 -3.61 -7.47
CA THR A 121 5.01 -2.18 -7.48
C THR A 121 4.54 -1.51 -8.77
N TYR A 122 4.72 -2.16 -9.93
CA TYR A 122 4.19 -1.65 -11.20
C TYR A 122 2.67 -1.56 -11.19
N ALA A 123 1.97 -2.59 -10.71
CA ALA A 123 0.52 -2.59 -10.61
C ALA A 123 0.01 -1.48 -9.67
N VAL A 124 0.61 -1.29 -8.49
CA VAL A 124 0.26 -0.18 -7.59
C VAL A 124 0.47 1.16 -8.27
N THR A 125 1.60 1.34 -8.96
CA THR A 125 1.90 2.58 -9.69
C THR A 125 0.84 2.85 -10.77
N TRP A 126 0.47 1.83 -11.55
CA TRP A 126 -0.60 1.94 -12.55
C TRP A 126 -1.96 2.19 -11.92
N GLY A 127 -2.32 1.47 -10.86
CA GLY A 127 -3.58 1.65 -10.14
C GLY A 127 -3.70 3.06 -9.58
N LEU A 128 -2.59 3.60 -9.06
CA LEU A 128 -2.50 4.98 -8.61
C LEU A 128 -2.75 5.97 -9.74
N LEU A 129 -2.13 5.78 -10.91
CA LEU A 129 -2.36 6.64 -12.07
C LEU A 129 -3.81 6.54 -12.59
N LEU A 130 -4.38 5.34 -12.63
CA LEU A 130 -5.74 5.10 -13.07
C LEU A 130 -6.80 5.65 -12.09
N SER A 131 -6.43 5.85 -10.81
CA SER A 131 -7.31 6.46 -9.82
C SER A 131 -7.23 8.00 -9.75
N LEU A 132 -6.35 8.65 -10.53
CA LEU A 132 -6.17 10.11 -10.61
C LEU A 132 -7.30 10.81 -11.39
N PRO A 133 -8.56 10.72 -10.91
CA PRO A 133 -9.23 11.91 -10.37
C PRO A 133 -10.14 11.62 -9.17
N LYS A 134 -10.22 10.36 -8.73
CA LYS A 134 -11.24 9.84 -7.79
C LYS A 134 -10.68 9.60 -6.39
N VAL A 135 -9.38 9.38 -6.27
CA VAL A 135 -8.72 9.09 -5.01
C VAL A 135 -7.60 10.09 -4.80
N VAL A 136 -7.72 10.87 -3.73
CA VAL A 136 -6.64 11.74 -3.25
C VAL A 136 -5.84 10.99 -2.20
N VAL A 137 -4.52 10.99 -2.35
CA VAL A 137 -3.58 10.47 -1.36
C VAL A 137 -2.65 11.61 -0.92
N ASP A 138 -2.24 11.58 0.34
CA ASP A 138 -1.45 12.61 1.00
C ASP A 138 0.06 12.44 0.77
N GLY A 139 0.48 11.27 0.29
CA GLY A 139 1.85 11.03 -0.13
C GLY A 139 2.09 9.60 -0.61
N VAL A 140 2.92 9.48 -1.64
CA VAL A 140 3.39 8.20 -2.15
C VAL A 140 4.88 8.11 -1.90
N TRP A 141 5.31 7.01 -1.30
CA TRP A 141 6.67 6.84 -0.80
C TRP A 141 7.26 5.51 -1.25
N HIS A 142 8.58 5.51 -1.40
CA HIS A 142 9.38 4.33 -1.59
C HIS A 142 10.46 4.28 -0.50
N VAL A 143 10.43 3.23 0.32
CA VAL A 143 11.56 2.81 1.14
C VAL A 143 12.64 2.22 0.25
N GLN A 144 13.84 2.77 0.36
CA GLN A 144 15.08 2.24 -0.21
C GLN A 144 15.94 1.69 0.92
N ILE A 145 16.39 0.44 0.80
CA ILE A 145 17.33 -0.18 1.74
C ILE A 145 18.62 -0.45 0.95
N PRO A 146 19.68 0.35 1.13
CA PRO A 146 20.91 0.25 0.32
C PRO A 146 21.55 -1.13 0.32
N ARG A 147 21.41 -1.88 1.42
CA ARG A 147 21.96 -3.22 1.60
C ARG A 147 20.89 -4.30 1.58
N GLU A 148 19.82 -4.14 0.80
CA GLU A 148 18.83 -5.21 0.70
C GLU A 148 19.43 -6.46 0.03
N GLY A 149 19.44 -7.56 0.79
CA GLY A 149 19.91 -8.87 0.34
C GLY A 149 18.96 -9.99 0.77
N PRO A 150 19.23 -11.25 0.37
CA PRO A 150 18.42 -12.41 0.74
C PRO A 150 18.19 -12.52 2.26
N GLU A 151 19.12 -12.09 3.09
CA GLU A 151 19.04 -12.09 4.56
C GLU A 151 17.88 -11.24 5.12
N TYR A 152 17.36 -10.29 4.36
CA TYR A 152 16.19 -9.49 4.73
C TYR A 152 14.86 -10.20 4.42
N GLN A 153 14.90 -11.29 3.66
CA GLN A 153 13.73 -12.06 3.29
C GLN A 153 13.28 -12.97 4.43
N PHE A 154 11.97 -13.06 4.58
CA PHE A 154 11.32 -13.77 5.67
C PHE A 154 11.79 -15.20 5.95
N PRO A 155 12.05 -16.06 4.96
CA PRO A 155 12.55 -17.41 5.24
C PRO A 155 13.82 -17.39 6.10
N ASN A 156 14.67 -16.38 5.94
CA ASN A 156 15.91 -16.21 6.72
C ASN A 156 15.69 -15.55 8.09
N LEU A 157 14.49 -15.01 8.33
CA LEU A 157 14.09 -14.47 9.63
C LEU A 157 13.42 -15.53 10.52
N LEU A 158 13.08 -16.70 9.95
CA LEU A 158 12.52 -17.81 10.70
C LEU A 158 13.55 -18.35 11.70
N GLY A 159 13.09 -18.62 12.92
CA GLY A 159 13.95 -19.12 14.01
C GLY A 159 14.80 -18.06 14.72
N LEU A 160 14.93 -16.84 14.15
CA LEU A 160 15.59 -15.73 14.84
C LEU A 160 14.73 -15.22 16.01
N THR A 161 15.37 -14.92 17.13
CA THR A 161 14.73 -14.20 18.24
C THR A 161 14.33 -12.79 17.81
N ARG A 162 13.40 -12.16 18.54
CA ARG A 162 12.99 -10.78 18.27
C ARG A 162 14.18 -9.80 18.19
N ALA A 163 15.12 -9.91 19.13
CA ALA A 163 16.32 -9.08 19.15
C ALA A 163 17.19 -9.28 17.90
N GLN A 164 17.34 -10.52 17.43
CA GLN A 164 18.09 -10.84 16.21
C GLN A 164 17.37 -10.39 14.93
N ARG A 165 16.03 -10.40 14.90
CA ARG A 165 15.24 -9.91 13.74
C ARG A 165 15.26 -8.39 13.60
N ARG A 166 15.41 -7.67 14.71
CA ARG A 166 15.31 -6.21 14.76
C ARG A 166 16.12 -5.46 13.69
N PRO A 167 17.40 -5.76 13.40
CA PRO A 167 18.13 -5.05 12.34
C PRO A 167 17.56 -5.25 10.93
N TYR A 168 16.89 -6.38 10.66
CA TYR A 168 16.27 -6.67 9.37
C TYR A 168 14.88 -6.03 9.25
N LEU A 169 14.15 -5.93 10.37
CA LEU A 169 12.86 -5.26 10.43
C LEU A 169 13.00 -3.74 10.53
N TYR A 170 14.07 -3.23 11.12
CA TYR A 170 14.31 -1.79 11.23
C TYR A 170 15.70 -1.46 10.67
N PRO A 171 15.91 -1.61 9.35
CA PRO A 171 17.20 -1.30 8.73
C PRO A 171 17.59 0.15 9.05
N PRO A 172 18.73 0.38 9.72
CA PRO A 172 19.13 1.72 10.16
C PRO A 172 19.46 2.64 8.98
N ASP A 173 19.86 2.06 7.86
CA ASP A 173 20.20 2.69 6.59
C ASP A 173 19.00 2.81 5.63
N ALA A 174 17.79 2.48 6.08
CA ALA A 174 16.60 2.67 5.27
C ALA A 174 16.34 4.17 5.03
N GLU A 175 16.05 4.52 3.79
CA GLU A 175 15.69 5.86 3.37
C GLU A 175 14.26 5.87 2.83
N LEU A 176 13.54 6.96 3.07
CA LEU A 176 12.18 7.14 2.53
C LEU A 176 12.21 8.21 1.44
N VAL A 177 12.06 7.75 0.21
CA VAL A 177 12.08 8.57 -1.01
C VAL A 177 10.64 8.94 -1.38
N PRO A 178 10.31 10.25 -1.45
CA PRO A 178 9.01 10.68 -1.97
C PRO A 178 8.95 10.38 -3.47
N LEU A 179 7.82 9.86 -3.94
CA LEU A 179 7.57 9.70 -5.36
C LEU A 179 6.72 10.87 -5.88
N PRO A 180 7.00 11.36 -7.10
CA PRO A 180 6.22 12.42 -7.71
C PRO A 180 4.82 11.90 -8.01
N TYR A 181 3.88 12.20 -7.11
CA TYR A 181 2.46 11.97 -7.29
C TYR A 181 1.75 13.31 -7.06
N PRO A 182 0.71 13.67 -7.84
CA PRO A 182 -0.07 14.85 -7.54
C PRO A 182 -0.81 14.60 -6.22
N VAL A 183 -0.15 14.98 -5.13
CA VAL A 183 -0.74 15.01 -3.80
C VAL A 183 -1.87 16.00 -3.90
N GLY A 184 -3.09 15.53 -3.64
CA GLY A 184 -4.21 16.45 -3.59
C GLY A 184 -3.89 17.43 -2.47
N GLN A 185 -3.71 18.71 -2.81
CA GLN A 185 -3.82 19.74 -1.80
C GLN A 185 -5.21 19.53 -1.21
N SER A 186 -5.28 19.06 0.03
CA SER A 186 -6.51 19.07 0.80
C SER A 186 -6.91 20.55 0.89
N GLY A 187 -7.61 21.03 -0.14
CA GLY A 187 -8.13 22.37 -0.17
C GLY A 187 -8.99 22.54 1.08
N PRO A 188 -9.02 23.75 1.68
CA PRO A 188 -9.89 24.01 2.81
C PRO A 188 -11.30 23.49 2.48
N LYS A 189 -11.84 22.66 3.39
CA LYS A 189 -13.21 22.11 3.31
C LYS A 189 -14.17 23.26 3.00
N GLY A 190 -14.57 23.45 1.74
CA GLY A 190 -15.44 24.58 1.37
C GLY A 190 -15.33 25.14 -0.04
N ILE A 191 -14.40 24.71 -0.90
CA ILE A 191 -14.44 25.13 -2.31
C ILE A 191 -15.24 24.10 -3.10
N PRO A 192 -16.44 24.44 -3.63
CA PRO A 192 -17.19 23.54 -4.49
C PRO A 192 -16.33 23.23 -5.71
N VAL A 193 -16.12 21.93 -5.97
CA VAL A 193 -15.50 21.47 -7.22
C VAL A 193 -16.38 21.98 -8.35
N ARG A 194 -15.90 22.99 -9.09
CA ARG A 194 -16.55 23.40 -10.33
C ARG A 194 -16.60 22.17 -11.24
N GLU A 195 -17.80 21.74 -11.61
CA GLU A 195 -18.00 20.81 -12.71
C GLU A 195 -17.24 21.32 -13.93
N THR A 196 -16.07 20.73 -14.18
CA THR A 196 -15.40 20.92 -15.46
C THR A 196 -16.22 20.18 -16.50
N GLN A 197 -16.89 20.92 -17.37
CA GLN A 197 -17.58 20.38 -18.54
C GLN A 197 -16.64 19.43 -19.28
N HIS A 198 -17.09 18.18 -19.45
CA HIS A 198 -16.33 17.14 -20.11
C HIS A 198 -16.03 17.52 -21.57
N PRO A 199 -14.78 17.46 -22.04
CA PRO A 199 -14.48 17.53 -23.46
C PRO A 199 -14.95 16.22 -24.13
N THR A 200 -15.84 16.36 -25.10
CA THR A 200 -16.25 15.29 -26.02
C THR A 200 -15.10 14.97 -26.97
N SER A 201 -14.22 14.04 -26.59
CA SER A 201 -13.16 13.52 -27.46
C SER A 201 -13.31 12.01 -27.67
N PRO A 202 -13.15 11.50 -28.91
CA PRO A 202 -13.46 10.10 -29.28
C PRO A 202 -12.43 9.04 -28.83
N ALA A 203 -11.50 9.36 -27.94
CA ALA A 203 -10.47 8.43 -27.47
C ALA A 203 -10.96 7.39 -26.43
N ARG A 204 -12.24 6.98 -26.50
CA ARG A 204 -12.87 6.07 -25.51
C ARG A 204 -12.98 4.60 -25.93
N MET A 205 -12.36 4.20 -27.04
CA MET A 205 -12.65 2.87 -27.62
C MET A 205 -11.75 1.71 -27.14
N ILE A 206 -10.80 1.93 -26.22
CA ILE A 206 -9.94 0.84 -25.70
C ILE A 206 -10.07 0.65 -24.17
N MET A 207 -10.78 1.53 -23.47
CA MET A 207 -10.96 1.46 -22.00
C MET A 207 -12.41 1.21 -21.55
N GLY A 208 -13.33 1.01 -22.49
CA GLY A 208 -14.76 0.82 -22.21
C GLY A 208 -15.11 -0.53 -21.56
N ASP A 209 -14.43 -1.59 -21.96
CA ASP A 209 -14.87 -2.95 -21.62
C ASP A 209 -14.50 -3.39 -20.19
N LEU A 210 -13.51 -2.74 -19.57
CA LEU A 210 -13.21 -2.93 -18.14
C LEU A 210 -14.11 -2.11 -17.21
N TYR A 211 -14.82 -1.10 -17.73
CA TYR A 211 -15.61 -0.17 -16.91
C TYR A 211 -17.09 -0.52 -16.78
N VAL A 212 -17.66 -1.31 -17.70
CA VAL A 212 -19.10 -1.63 -17.71
C VAL A 212 -19.43 -2.85 -16.81
N ASN A 213 -18.54 -3.84 -16.70
CA ASN A 213 -18.84 -5.09 -15.99
C ASN A 213 -18.81 -4.99 -14.44
N ALA A 214 -18.42 -3.85 -13.86
CA ALA A 214 -18.43 -3.65 -12.40
C ALA A 214 -19.75 -3.07 -11.88
N TRP A 215 -20.69 -2.67 -12.75
CA TRP A 215 -21.93 -1.99 -12.37
C TRP A 215 -23.21 -2.81 -12.54
N GLU A 216 -23.18 -3.97 -13.21
CA GLU A 216 -24.39 -4.74 -13.51
C GLU A 216 -24.74 -5.88 -12.53
N ASN A 217 -24.00 -6.08 -11.44
CA ASN A 217 -24.32 -7.10 -10.42
C ASN A 217 -24.73 -6.52 -9.07
N ARG A 218 -25.72 -5.63 -9.08
CA ARG A 218 -26.62 -5.37 -7.93
C ARG A 218 -28.07 -5.35 -8.41
N GLY A 219 -28.59 -6.54 -8.64
CA GLY A 219 -30.01 -6.87 -8.69
C GLY A 219 -30.24 -8.06 -7.76
#